data_AF-A0A382SGT3-F1
#
_entry.id   AF-A0A382SGT3-F1
#
_cell.length_a   1.000
_cell.length_b   1.000
_cell.length_c   1.000
_cell.angle_alpha   90.00
_cell.angle_beta   90.00
_cell.angle_gamma   90.00
#
_symmetry.space_group_name_H-M   'P 1'
#
loop_
_entity.id
_entity.type
_entity.pdbx_description
1 polymer ?
#
loop_
_entity_poly.entity_id
_entity_poly.type
_entity_poly.pdbx_seq_one_letter_code
_entity_poly.pdbx_strand_id
1 'polypeptide(L)'
;MSFPLMGTFRQRFDAQRLDDPVAAVAVELQRMGMADQISDGQRIAITGGSRGIANIDSITRAVVDAVRSAGGDPFVMPAMGSHGGATAEGQKEVLASYGLGETAMGCPVEATMETD
;
A
#
# COMPACT_ATOMS: atom_id res chain seq x y z
N MET A 1 -4.11 6.43 -41.55
CA MET A 1 -4.34 5.10 -40.96
C MET A 1 -5.85 4.88 -40.85
N SER A 2 -6.38 3.79 -41.39
CA SER A 2 -7.77 3.37 -41.16
C SER A 2 -7.80 2.38 -40.00
N PHE A 3 -8.54 2.69 -38.95
CA PHE A 3 -8.78 1.73 -37.87
C PHE A 3 -9.80 0.67 -38.32
N PRO A 4 -9.79 -0.55 -37.74
CA PRO A 4 -10.82 -1.55 -38.00
C PRO A 4 -12.19 -1.08 -37.49
N LEU A 5 -13.25 -1.79 -37.90
CA LEU A 5 -14.58 -1.62 -37.29
C LEU A 5 -14.50 -1.92 -35.79
N MET A 6 -14.75 -0.89 -34.98
CA MET A 6 -14.76 -0.99 -33.52
C MET A 6 -16.19 -1.22 -33.02
N GLY A 7 -16.35 -2.15 -32.08
CA GLY A 7 -17.60 -2.34 -31.33
C GLY A 7 -17.60 -1.50 -30.06
N THR A 8 -18.78 -1.13 -29.57
CA THR A 8 -18.93 -0.51 -28.24
C THR A 8 -19.25 -1.59 -27.21
N PHE A 9 -18.71 -1.45 -26.00
CA PHE A 9 -19.13 -2.24 -24.86
C PHE A 9 -19.49 -1.32 -23.69
N ARG A 10 -20.40 -1.78 -22.83
CA ARG A 10 -20.73 -1.10 -21.57
C ARG A 10 -20.41 -2.03 -20.42
N GLN A 11 -19.49 -1.61 -19.57
CA GLN A 11 -19.21 -2.26 -18.30
C GLN A 11 -20.04 -1.63 -17.19
N ARG A 12 -20.62 -2.47 -16.33
CA ARG A 12 -21.23 -2.05 -15.08
C ARG A 12 -20.41 -2.69 -13.97
N PHE A 13 -19.81 -1.85 -13.13
CA PHE A 13 -19.12 -2.31 -11.93
C PHE A 13 -20.10 -2.36 -10.77
N ASP A 14 -19.85 -3.26 -9.82
CA ASP A 14 -20.46 -3.14 -8.51
C ASP A 14 -19.96 -1.82 -7.87
N ALA A 15 -20.87 -1.02 -7.34
CA ALA A 15 -20.57 0.28 -6.74
C ALA A 15 -20.49 0.18 -5.21
N GLN A 16 -20.20 -1.01 -4.68
CA GLN A 16 -19.85 -1.20 -3.28
C GLN A 16 -18.79 -0.20 -2.87
N ARG A 17 -19.06 0.50 -1.77
CA ARG A 17 -18.19 1.52 -1.21
C ARG A 17 -18.14 1.38 0.29
N LEU A 18 -17.02 1.79 0.86
CA LEU A 18 -16.89 2.07 2.28
C LEU A 18 -17.00 3.58 2.46
N ASP A 19 -17.84 4.02 3.40
CA ASP A 19 -17.94 5.46 3.71
C ASP A 19 -16.69 5.95 4.46
N ASP A 20 -16.04 5.08 5.24
CA ASP A 20 -14.77 5.34 5.91
C ASP A 20 -13.82 4.14 5.79
N PRO A 21 -12.93 4.13 4.78
CA PRO A 21 -11.94 3.07 4.60
C PRO A 21 -10.94 2.94 5.76
N VAL A 22 -10.62 4.05 6.44
CA VAL A 22 -9.64 4.05 7.54
C VAL A 22 -10.23 3.36 8.77
N ALA A 23 -11.46 3.70 9.13
CA ALA A 23 -12.17 3.02 10.22
C ALA A 23 -12.37 1.53 9.91
N ALA A 24 -12.69 1.18 8.66
CA ALA A 24 -12.83 -0.22 8.25
C ALA A 24 -11.52 -1.01 8.41
N VAL A 25 -10.36 -0.43 8.06
CA VAL A 25 -9.05 -1.06 8.30
C VAL A 25 -8.86 -1.38 9.78
N ALA A 26 -9.12 -0.42 10.68
CA ALA A 26 -8.96 -0.63 12.11
C ALA A 26 -9.84 -1.79 12.64
N VAL A 27 -11.10 -1.85 12.20
CA VAL A 27 -12.03 -2.94 12.55
C VAL A 27 -11.50 -4.29 12.07
N GLU A 28 -10.99 -4.36 10.83
CA GLU A 28 -10.48 -5.61 10.27
C GLU A 28 -9.18 -6.07 10.95
N LEU A 29 -8.25 -5.15 11.24
CA LEU A 29 -7.03 -5.47 11.98
C LEU A 29 -7.34 -5.96 13.40
N GLN A 30 -8.31 -5.35 14.07
CA GLN A 30 -8.78 -5.80 15.38
C GLN A 30 -9.41 -7.19 15.30
N ARG A 31 -10.26 -7.44 14.29
CA ARG A 31 -10.89 -8.76 14.08
C ARG A 31 -9.88 -9.88 13.89
N MET A 32 -8.73 -9.58 13.28
CA MET A 32 -7.64 -10.53 13.11
C MET A 32 -6.81 -10.76 14.38
N GLY A 33 -7.02 -9.98 15.44
CA GLY A 33 -6.19 -10.03 16.65
C GLY A 33 -4.74 -9.61 16.37
N MET A 34 -4.52 -8.71 15.40
CA MET A 34 -3.16 -8.34 14.95
C MET A 34 -2.29 -7.85 16.10
N ALA A 35 -2.84 -7.04 17.01
CA ALA A 35 -2.09 -6.47 18.13
C ALA A 35 -1.49 -7.55 19.05
N ASP A 36 -2.21 -8.66 19.26
CA ASP A 36 -1.75 -9.76 20.12
C ASP A 36 -0.61 -10.58 19.49
N GLN A 37 -0.36 -10.39 18.19
CA GLN A 37 0.69 -11.08 17.43
C GLN A 37 1.97 -10.26 17.30
N ILE A 38 1.93 -8.98 17.67
CA ILE A 38 3.07 -8.07 17.56
C ILE A 38 3.78 -8.00 18.90
N SER A 39 5.07 -8.35 18.91
CA SER A 39 5.93 -8.16 20.08
C SER A 39 6.44 -6.73 20.15
N ASP A 40 6.74 -6.25 21.37
CA ASP A 40 7.31 -4.91 21.57
C ASP A 40 8.63 -4.75 20.80
N GLY A 41 8.75 -3.65 20.04
CA GLY A 41 9.87 -3.37 19.15
C GLY A 41 9.97 -4.29 17.92
N GLN A 42 8.99 -5.16 17.66
CA GLN A 42 9.04 -6.04 16.50
C GLN A 42 8.99 -5.22 15.22
N ARG A 43 9.98 -5.43 14.35
CA ARG A 43 10.07 -4.75 13.06
C ARG A 43 9.13 -5.39 12.06
N ILE A 44 8.18 -4.60 11.53
CA ILE A 44 7.09 -5.10 10.67
C ILE A 44 7.13 -4.41 9.31
N ALA A 45 7.21 -5.21 8.26
CA ALA A 45 7.13 -4.74 6.89
C ALA A 45 5.68 -4.58 6.44
N ILE A 46 5.34 -3.43 5.86
CA ILE A 46 4.05 -3.15 5.24
C ILE A 46 4.28 -2.99 3.74
N THR A 47 3.60 -3.79 2.93
CA THR A 47 3.85 -3.82 1.48
C THR A 47 3.12 -2.68 0.76
N GLY A 48 3.87 -1.94 -0.06
CA GLY A 48 3.35 -0.93 -0.97
C GLY A 48 3.39 -1.42 -2.43
N GLY A 49 2.29 -1.28 -3.15
CA GLY A 49 2.18 -1.67 -4.55
C GLY A 49 2.08 -0.47 -5.49
N SER A 50 2.12 -0.75 -6.80
CA SER A 50 1.99 0.23 -7.89
C SER A 50 0.64 0.15 -8.61
N ARG A 51 -0.37 -0.47 -7.98
CA ARG A 51 -1.72 -0.58 -8.53
C ARG A 51 -2.61 0.50 -7.93
N GLY A 52 -3.45 1.12 -8.76
CA GLY A 52 -4.40 2.14 -8.33
C GLY A 52 -5.47 1.57 -7.40
N ILE A 53 -5.22 1.67 -6.09
CA ILE A 53 -6.22 1.45 -5.04
C ILE A 53 -6.67 2.84 -4.58
N ALA A 54 -7.99 3.07 -4.53
CA ALA A 54 -8.51 4.31 -3.99
C ALA A 54 -8.09 4.46 -2.53
N ASN A 55 -7.59 5.64 -2.16
CA ASN A 55 -7.14 5.95 -0.79
C ASN A 55 -6.01 5.06 -0.27
N ILE A 56 -5.16 4.53 -1.16
CA ILE A 56 -4.03 3.65 -0.79
C ILE A 56 -3.14 4.28 0.28
N ASP A 57 -2.90 5.58 0.20
CA ASP A 57 -2.14 6.37 1.16
C ASP A 57 -2.76 6.30 2.57
N SER A 58 -4.04 6.64 2.69
CA SER A 58 -4.76 6.68 3.96
C SER A 58 -4.92 5.28 4.56
N ILE A 59 -5.17 4.28 3.71
CA ILE A 59 -5.28 2.88 4.11
C ILE A 59 -3.95 2.36 4.64
N THR A 60 -2.85 2.55 3.89
CA THR A 60 -1.52 2.11 4.32
C THR A 60 -1.09 2.84 5.60
N ARG A 61 -1.37 4.14 5.70
CA ARG A 61 -1.08 4.90 6.92
C ARG A 61 -1.83 4.35 8.13
N ALA A 62 -3.09 3.97 7.98
CA ALA A 62 -3.87 3.35 9.07
C ALA A 62 -3.22 2.04 9.56
N VAL A 63 -2.67 1.23 8.65
CA VAL A 63 -1.92 0.02 9.01
C VAL A 63 -0.63 0.36 9.76
N VAL A 64 0.14 1.37 9.29
CA VAL A 64 1.36 1.86 9.97
C VAL A 64 1.05 2.29 11.40
N ASP A 65 0.00 3.08 11.59
CA ASP A 65 -0.40 3.58 12.91
C ASP A 65 -0.88 2.43 13.82
N ALA A 66 -1.59 1.44 13.28
CA ALA A 66 -2.03 0.27 14.03
C ALA A 66 -0.87 -0.62 14.50
N VAL A 67 0.12 -0.86 13.62
CA VAL A 67 1.35 -1.58 13.99
C VAL A 67 2.11 -0.85 15.09
N ARG A 68 2.28 0.47 14.95
CA ARG A 68 2.95 1.30 15.95
C ARG A 68 2.21 1.29 17.29
N SER A 69 0.88 1.37 17.26
CA SER A 69 0.05 1.33 18.47
C SER A 69 0.10 -0.01 19.20
N ALA A 70 0.40 -1.10 18.47
CA ALA A 70 0.64 -2.42 19.03
C ALA A 70 2.08 -2.63 19.56
N GLY A 71 2.94 -1.59 19.53
CA GLY A 71 4.33 -1.66 19.99
C GLY A 71 5.33 -2.08 18.91
N GLY A 72 4.89 -2.27 17.66
CA GLY A 72 5.77 -2.60 16.55
C GLY A 72 6.54 -1.39 15.99
N ASP A 73 7.60 -1.68 15.23
CA ASP A 73 8.39 -0.73 14.45
C ASP A 73 8.09 -0.90 12.94
N PRO A 74 7.14 -0.13 12.39
CA PRO A 74 6.69 -0.29 11.01
C PRO A 74 7.68 0.30 10.00
N PHE A 75 7.78 -0.32 8.83
CA PHE A 75 8.39 0.29 7.64
C PHE A 75 7.62 -0.14 6.39
N VAL A 76 7.64 0.69 5.35
CA VAL A 76 7.03 0.34 4.05
C VAL A 76 8.08 -0.24 3.12
N MET A 77 7.74 -1.33 2.43
CA MET A 77 8.59 -1.92 1.40
C MET A 77 7.86 -2.07 0.06
N PRO A 78 8.53 -1.88 -1.09
CA PRO A 78 7.92 -2.07 -2.40
C PRO A 78 7.66 -3.56 -2.67
N ALA A 79 6.43 -3.88 -3.10
CA ALA A 79 6.01 -5.22 -3.51
C ALA A 79 5.44 -5.17 -4.95
N MET A 80 6.26 -4.71 -5.90
CA MET A 80 5.80 -4.31 -7.24
C MET A 80 6.62 -4.87 -8.42
N GLY A 81 7.60 -5.74 -8.17
CA GLY A 81 8.41 -6.36 -9.23
C GLY A 81 9.21 -5.33 -10.03
N SER A 82 9.17 -5.40 -11.36
CA SER A 82 9.95 -4.54 -12.26
C SER A 82 9.49 -3.09 -12.38
N HIS A 83 8.40 -2.70 -11.68
CA HIS A 83 7.99 -1.30 -11.61
C HIS A 83 9.10 -0.43 -11.02
N GLY A 84 9.15 0.84 -11.45
CA GLY A 84 10.25 1.72 -11.05
C GLY A 84 11.59 1.33 -11.68
N GLY A 85 11.57 0.62 -12.82
CA GLY A 85 12.79 0.17 -13.49
C GLY A 85 13.56 -0.92 -12.74
N ALA A 86 12.91 -1.59 -11.77
CA ALA A 86 13.54 -2.58 -10.89
C ALA A 86 14.71 -2.04 -10.03
N THR A 87 14.83 -0.72 -9.87
CA THR A 87 15.83 -0.10 -8.99
C THR A 87 15.20 0.34 -7.67
N ALA A 88 16.01 0.39 -6.61
CA ALA A 88 15.55 0.84 -5.30
C ALA A 88 15.00 2.27 -5.34
N GLU A 89 15.71 3.19 -5.99
CA GLU A 89 15.31 4.59 -6.15
C GLU A 89 14.01 4.70 -6.94
N GLY A 90 13.91 4.04 -8.09
CA GLY A 90 12.72 4.11 -8.93
C GLY A 90 11.50 3.51 -8.26
N GLN A 91 11.65 2.44 -7.47
CA GLN A 91 10.55 1.89 -6.68
C GLN A 91 10.10 2.84 -5.55
N LYS A 92 11.04 3.52 -4.88
CA LYS A 92 10.71 4.55 -3.89
C LYS A 92 9.97 5.73 -4.52
N GLU A 93 10.40 6.19 -5.69
CA GLU A 93 9.71 7.24 -6.45
C GLU A 93 8.29 6.82 -6.84
N VAL A 94 8.12 5.58 -7.30
CA VAL A 94 6.78 5.03 -7.58
C VAL A 94 5.94 5.06 -6.31
N LEU A 95 6.39 4.50 -5.19
CA LEU A 95 5.62 4.54 -3.93
C LEU A 95 5.27 5.96 -3.50
N ALA A 96 6.22 6.90 -3.57
CA ALA A 96 5.99 8.30 -3.25
C ALA A 96 4.91 8.93 -4.13
N SER A 97 4.86 8.59 -5.43
CA SER A 97 3.81 9.07 -6.34
C SER A 97 2.39 8.57 -5.98
N TYR A 98 2.29 7.46 -5.22
CA TYR A 98 1.05 6.94 -4.67
C TYR A 98 0.76 7.45 -3.24
N GLY A 99 1.56 8.41 -2.73
CA GLY A 99 1.43 8.95 -1.38
C GLY A 99 2.06 8.07 -0.29
N LEU A 100 2.82 7.04 -0.65
CA LEU A 100 3.42 6.08 0.28
C LEU A 100 4.88 6.43 0.64
N GLY A 101 5.23 7.72 0.58
CA GLY A 101 6.56 8.22 0.95
C GLY A 101 6.77 8.33 2.46
N GLU A 102 8.03 8.41 2.90
CA GLU A 102 8.41 8.40 4.32
C GLU A 102 7.70 9.47 5.15
N THR A 103 7.60 10.70 4.64
CA THR A 103 6.92 11.80 5.34
C THR A 103 5.43 11.53 5.52
N ALA A 104 4.76 10.98 4.50
CA ALA A 104 3.33 10.70 4.56
C ALA A 104 3.02 9.53 5.50
N MET A 105 3.86 8.48 5.44
CA MET A 105 3.71 7.29 6.27
C MET A 105 4.21 7.50 7.71
N GLY A 106 5.12 8.45 7.94
CA GLY A 106 5.74 8.67 9.24
C GLY A 106 6.69 7.54 9.65
N CYS A 107 7.13 6.71 8.71
CA CYS A 107 8.05 5.59 8.91
C CYS A 107 8.96 5.40 7.68
N PRO A 108 10.05 4.62 7.78
CA PRO A 108 10.97 4.39 6.68
C PRO A 108 10.31 3.75 5.46
N VAL A 109 10.80 4.08 4.26
CA VAL A 109 10.46 3.40 3.01
C VAL A 109 11.72 2.72 2.48
N GLU A 110 11.75 1.41 2.63
CA GLU A 110 12.93 0.60 2.36
C GLU A 110 12.72 -0.22 1.10
N ALA A 111 13.45 0.15 0.05
CA ALA A 111 13.58 -0.62 -1.16
C ALA A 111 14.95 -1.29 -1.13
N THR A 112 14.97 -2.62 -1.11
CA THR A 112 16.20 -3.43 -1.09
C THR A 112 16.34 -4.28 -2.36
N MET A 113 15.68 -3.89 -3.45
CA MET A 113 15.78 -4.63 -4.72
C MET A 113 17.20 -4.52 -5.26
N GLU A 114 17.91 -5.64 -5.22
CA GLU A 114 19.11 -5.87 -6.00
C GLU A 114 18.73 -6.71 -7.22
N THR A 115 19.14 -6.25 -8.40
CA THR A 115 19.02 -7.00 -9.65
C THR A 115 20.40 -7.07 -10.29
N ASP A 116 20.99 -8.27 -10.30
CA ASP A 116 22.22 -8.60 -11.03
C ASP A 116 22.02 -8.57 -12.55
#